data_AF-A0A2J6WF97-F1
#
_entry.id   AF-A0A2J6WF97-F1
#
_cell.length_a   1.000
_cell.length_b   1.000
_cell.length_c   1.000
_cell.angle_alpha   90.00
_cell.angle_beta   90.00
_cell.angle_gamma   90.00
#
_symmetry.space_group_name_H-M   'P 1'
#
loop_
_entity.id
_entity.type
_entity.pdbx_description
1 polymer ?
#
loop_
_entity_poly.entity_id
_entity_poly.type
_entity_poly.pdbx_seq_one_letter_code
_entity_poly.pdbx_strand_id
1 'polypeptide(L)'
;MKIIKSGINEFLEKRGLLKKIKGFYPIVKWDEIVGEQLAKYTKPLKYQDGTLTIGVTSPLFKRELEIMKDDLIRMIKEKSGEDTPIQFLNFRLIAVEDGKLKVKKRETSEKENIESINVELDESDYKWIDSLVLHFRGNKNLKESFRNVLVAYKIAEKRMEKLGYKKCAKCGALFKGPGKLCPVCFIEDKKNLKNK
;
A
#
# COMPACT_ATOMS: atom_id res chain seq x y z
N MET A 1 -18.54 -2.88 18.39
CA MET A 1 -17.68 -2.86 17.18
C MET A 1 -16.62 -1.74 17.10
N LYS A 2 -16.48 -0.81 18.06
CA LYS A 2 -15.47 0.29 17.98
C LYS A 2 -14.04 -0.11 18.40
N ILE A 3 -13.87 -1.18 19.18
CA ILE A 3 -12.63 -1.48 19.91
C ILE A 3 -11.63 -2.31 19.07
N ILE A 4 -12.11 -3.11 18.10
CA ILE A 4 -11.25 -3.89 17.20
C ILE A 4 -10.51 -2.95 16.22
N LYS A 5 -11.18 -1.86 15.81
CA LYS A 5 -10.60 -0.85 14.92
C LYS A 5 -9.39 -0.14 15.52
N SER A 6 -9.37 0.14 16.83
CA SER A 6 -8.28 0.93 17.44
C SER A 6 -6.96 0.16 17.52
N GLY A 7 -6.97 -1.10 17.94
CA GLY A 7 -5.75 -1.91 18.07
C GLY A 7 -5.09 -2.22 16.73
N ILE A 8 -5.88 -2.51 15.69
CA ILE A 8 -5.36 -2.68 14.33
C ILE A 8 -4.85 -1.35 13.77
N ASN A 9 -5.61 -0.26 13.93
CA ASN A 9 -5.19 1.04 13.39
C ASN A 9 -3.87 1.50 14.00
N GLU A 10 -3.69 1.38 15.32
CA GLU A 10 -2.44 1.77 15.98
C GLU A 10 -1.23 0.96 15.47
N PHE A 11 -1.41 -0.35 15.29
CA PHE A 11 -0.38 -1.22 14.70
C PHE A 11 -0.04 -0.81 13.26
N LEU A 12 -1.06 -0.53 12.45
CA LEU A 12 -0.89 -0.13 11.05
C LEU A 12 -0.27 1.27 10.92
N GLU A 13 -0.63 2.22 11.78
CA GLU A 13 -0.10 3.59 11.80
C GLU A 13 1.37 3.62 12.19
N LYS A 14 1.75 2.95 13.30
CA LYS A 14 3.13 2.89 13.79
C LYS A 14 4.12 2.29 12.78
N ARG A 15 3.62 1.60 11.75
CA ARG A 15 4.42 0.94 10.71
C ARG A 15 4.27 1.60 9.32
N GLY A 16 3.52 2.70 9.22
CA GLY A 16 3.20 3.35 7.94
C GLY A 16 2.38 2.47 6.99
N LEU A 17 1.84 1.35 7.48
CA LEU A 17 1.04 0.40 6.72
C LEU A 17 -0.35 0.95 6.45
N LEU A 18 -0.91 1.74 7.37
CA LEU A 18 -2.23 2.33 7.19
C LEU A 18 -2.29 3.18 5.92
N LYS A 19 -1.25 4.00 5.68
CA LYS A 19 -1.12 4.79 4.46
C LYS A 19 -1.02 3.91 3.21
N LYS A 20 -0.22 2.85 3.25
CA LYS A 20 -0.14 1.90 2.13
C LYS A 20 -1.49 1.25 1.85
N ILE A 21 -2.17 0.72 2.86
CA ILE A 21 -3.47 0.06 2.73
C ILE A 21 -4.50 1.02 2.12
N LYS A 22 -4.59 2.26 2.63
CA LYS A 22 -5.49 3.28 2.07
C LYS A 22 -5.18 3.60 0.61
N GLY A 23 -3.91 3.70 0.24
CA GLY A 23 -3.51 3.89 -1.17
C GLY A 23 -3.77 2.68 -2.06
N PHE A 24 -3.77 1.46 -1.51
CA PHE A 24 -4.12 0.23 -2.20
C PHE A 24 -5.63 0.00 -2.31
N TYR A 25 -6.45 0.67 -1.49
CA TYR A 25 -7.90 0.47 -1.49
C TYR A 25 -8.52 0.68 -2.88
N PRO A 26 -8.19 1.75 -3.64
CA PRO A 26 -8.72 1.91 -4.99
C PRO A 26 -8.25 0.88 -6.01
N ILE A 27 -7.16 0.16 -5.73
CA ILE A 27 -6.70 -0.94 -6.59
C ILE A 27 -7.64 -2.14 -6.46
N VAL A 28 -8.16 -2.38 -5.26
CA VAL A 28 -9.04 -3.52 -4.96
C VAL A 28 -10.50 -3.20 -5.24
N LYS A 29 -10.92 -1.95 -5.01
CA LYS A 29 -12.32 -1.50 -5.05
C LYS A 29 -12.62 -0.54 -6.21
N TRP A 30 -11.86 -0.62 -7.30
CA TRP A 30 -11.97 0.31 -8.42
C TRP A 30 -13.38 0.44 -8.98
N ASP A 31 -14.00 -0.69 -9.33
CA ASP A 31 -15.30 -0.73 -9.99
C ASP A 31 -16.39 -0.10 -9.10
N GLU A 32 -16.28 -0.24 -7.78
CA GLU A 32 -17.17 0.39 -6.80
C GLU A 32 -16.94 1.91 -6.69
N ILE A 33 -15.70 2.36 -6.90
CA ILE A 33 -15.33 3.78 -6.81
C ILE A 33 -15.72 4.54 -8.06
N VAL A 34 -15.40 4.01 -9.24
CA VAL A 34 -15.57 4.70 -10.53
C VAL A 34 -16.85 4.32 -11.26
N GLY A 35 -17.51 3.25 -10.85
CA GLY A 35 -18.68 2.71 -11.53
C GLY A 35 -18.34 1.94 -12.80
N GLU A 36 -19.33 1.19 -13.29
CA GLU A 36 -19.16 0.23 -14.38
C GLU A 36 -18.66 0.87 -15.70
N GLN A 37 -19.12 2.07 -16.03
CA GLN A 37 -18.76 2.75 -17.27
C GLN A 37 -17.27 3.09 -17.36
N LEU A 38 -16.69 3.62 -16.27
CA LEU A 38 -15.26 3.91 -16.21
C LEU A 38 -14.45 2.62 -16.02
N ALA A 39 -14.91 1.68 -15.20
CA ALA A 39 -14.23 0.41 -14.94
C ALA A 39 -14.08 -0.45 -16.20
N LYS A 40 -15.02 -0.35 -17.15
CA LYS A 40 -14.94 -1.06 -18.43
C LYS A 40 -13.70 -0.69 -19.26
N TYR A 41 -13.26 0.56 -19.17
CA TYR A 41 -12.15 1.09 -19.98
C TYR A 41 -10.91 1.45 -19.17
N THR A 42 -10.98 1.30 -17.84
CA THR A 42 -9.89 1.66 -16.93
C THR A 42 -9.61 0.58 -15.90
N LYS A 43 -8.35 0.45 -15.53
CA LYS A 43 -7.96 -0.48 -14.46
C LYS A 43 -6.80 0.09 -13.65
N PRO A 44 -6.86 0.10 -12.32
CA PRO A 44 -5.74 0.54 -11.52
C PRO A 44 -4.63 -0.51 -11.63
N LEU A 45 -3.42 -0.05 -11.93
CA LEU A 45 -2.26 -0.90 -12.15
C LEU A 45 -1.42 -1.00 -10.89
N LYS A 46 -1.14 0.16 -10.26
CA LYS A 46 -0.34 0.25 -9.04
C LYS A 46 -0.54 1.58 -8.34
N TYR A 47 -0.28 1.59 -7.04
CA TYR A 47 -0.13 2.78 -6.23
C TYR A 47 1.32 2.86 -5.76
N GLN A 48 1.94 4.03 -5.93
CA GLN A 48 3.30 4.27 -5.49
C GLN A 48 3.47 5.76 -5.19
N ASP A 49 3.98 6.09 -4.00
CA ASP A 49 4.40 7.44 -3.61
C ASP A 49 3.35 8.55 -3.85
N GLY A 50 2.07 8.24 -3.56
CA GLY A 50 0.96 9.17 -3.76
C GLY A 50 0.38 9.19 -5.18
N THR A 51 0.94 8.43 -6.11
CA THR A 51 0.46 8.33 -7.48
C THR A 51 -0.26 7.00 -7.72
N LEU A 52 -1.52 7.06 -8.16
CA LEU A 52 -2.24 5.91 -8.68
C LEU A 52 -2.05 5.84 -10.20
N THR A 53 -1.44 4.76 -10.68
CA THR A 53 -1.30 4.51 -12.12
C THR A 53 -2.51 3.73 -12.62
N ILE A 54 -3.19 4.26 -13.62
CA ILE A 54 -4.40 3.69 -14.23
C ILE A 54 -4.09 3.28 -15.67
N GLY A 55 -4.43 2.05 -16.01
CA GLY A 55 -4.41 1.51 -17.35
C GLY A 55 -5.66 1.94 -18.10
N VAL A 56 -5.52 2.35 -19.35
CA VAL A 56 -6.61 2.78 -20.22
C VAL A 56 -6.55 2.05 -21.55
N THR A 57 -7.70 1.83 -22.19
CA THR A 57 -7.81 1.03 -23.41
C THR A 57 -7.43 1.78 -24.68
N SER A 58 -7.59 3.12 -24.71
CA SER A 58 -7.35 3.91 -25.91
C SER A 58 -6.70 5.27 -25.63
N PRO A 59 -5.96 5.85 -26.61
CA PRO A 59 -5.40 7.19 -26.49
C PRO A 59 -6.45 8.29 -26.32
N LEU A 60 -7.63 8.11 -26.91
CA LEU A 60 -8.75 9.03 -26.78
C LEU A 60 -9.22 9.08 -25.32
N PHE A 61 -9.47 7.90 -24.73
CA PHE A 61 -9.88 7.78 -23.34
C PHE A 61 -8.81 8.30 -22.38
N LYS A 62 -7.53 8.09 -22.72
CA LYS A 62 -6.43 8.70 -21.98
C LYS A 62 -6.56 10.22 -21.92
N ARG A 63 -6.77 10.89 -23.05
CA ARG A 63 -6.90 12.35 -23.11
C ARG A 63 -8.08 12.86 -22.30
N GLU A 64 -9.21 12.19 -22.39
CA GLU A 64 -10.42 12.52 -21.62
C GLU A 64 -10.16 12.43 -20.12
N LEU A 65 -9.52 11.36 -19.64
CA LEU A 65 -9.17 11.22 -18.23
C LEU A 65 -8.11 12.21 -17.76
N GLU A 66 -7.18 12.62 -18.62
CA GLU A 66 -6.21 13.68 -18.28
C GLU A 66 -6.92 15.02 -18.04
N ILE A 67 -7.96 15.32 -18.80
CA ILE A 67 -8.80 16.52 -18.62
C ILE A 67 -9.58 16.43 -17.31
N MET A 68 -10.16 15.27 -17.00
CA MET A 68 -11.01 15.05 -15.82
C MET A 68 -10.25 14.58 -14.57
N LYS A 69 -8.91 14.63 -14.57
CA LYS A 69 -8.08 14.00 -13.52
C LYS A 69 -8.37 14.53 -12.12
N ASP A 70 -8.68 15.83 -12.00
CA ASP A 70 -8.90 16.47 -10.70
C ASP A 70 -10.26 16.05 -10.11
N ASP A 71 -11.27 15.93 -10.97
CA ASP A 71 -12.57 15.39 -10.59
C ASP A 71 -12.47 13.91 -10.20
N LEU A 72 -11.66 13.15 -10.94
CA LEU A 72 -11.39 11.74 -10.65
C LEU A 72 -10.67 11.57 -9.30
N ILE A 73 -9.72 12.44 -8.97
CA ILE A 73 -9.06 12.45 -7.65
C ILE A 73 -10.08 12.76 -6.54
N ARG A 74 -10.95 13.74 -6.75
CA ARG A 74 -11.99 14.10 -5.78
C ARG A 74 -12.94 12.93 -5.52
N MET A 75 -13.43 12.28 -6.57
CA MET A 75 -14.29 11.10 -6.47
C MET A 75 -13.58 9.94 -5.74
N ILE A 76 -12.30 9.69 -6.04
CA ILE A 76 -11.52 8.66 -5.33
C ILE A 76 -11.44 8.97 -3.84
N LYS A 77 -11.20 10.23 -3.46
CA LYS A 77 -11.16 10.67 -2.05
C LYS A 77 -12.50 10.48 -1.36
N GLU A 78 -13.58 10.94 -1.97
CA GLU A 78 -14.93 10.82 -1.42
C GLU A 78 -15.32 9.36 -1.17
N LYS A 79 -14.99 8.45 -2.10
CA LYS A 79 -15.36 7.04 -2.01
C LYS A 79 -14.39 6.18 -1.21
N SER A 80 -13.13 6.60 -1.06
CA SER A 80 -12.08 5.85 -0.35
C SER A 80 -11.81 6.37 1.07
N GLY A 81 -12.34 7.55 1.41
CA GLY A 81 -12.01 8.31 2.61
C GLY A 81 -11.11 9.51 2.30
N GLU A 82 -11.42 10.69 2.87
CA GLU A 82 -10.70 11.94 2.62
C GLU A 82 -9.21 11.87 2.96
N ASP A 83 -8.84 10.97 3.87
CA ASP A 83 -7.48 10.70 4.29
C ASP A 83 -6.71 9.74 3.35
N THR A 84 -7.27 9.43 2.17
CA THR A 84 -6.57 8.66 1.16
C THR A 84 -5.28 9.40 0.73
N PRO A 85 -4.14 8.68 0.65
CA PRO A 85 -2.86 9.31 0.34
C PRO A 85 -2.63 9.47 -1.17
N ILE A 86 -3.66 9.35 -2.00
CA ILE A 86 -3.57 9.57 -3.46
C ILE A 86 -3.64 11.08 -3.73
N GLN A 87 -2.61 11.56 -4.39
CA GLN A 87 -2.40 12.96 -4.74
C GLN A 87 -2.36 13.17 -6.26
N PHE A 88 -1.91 12.15 -6.99
CA PHE A 88 -1.70 12.23 -8.44
C PHE A 88 -2.23 11.00 -9.15
N LEU A 89 -2.66 11.19 -10.39
CA LEU A 89 -3.02 10.10 -11.31
C LEU A 89 -2.05 10.07 -12.48
N ASN A 90 -1.77 8.87 -12.98
CA ASN A 90 -0.97 8.67 -14.17
C ASN A 90 -1.64 7.64 -15.07
N PHE A 91 -1.80 7.95 -16.36
CA PHE A 91 -2.52 7.08 -17.29
C PHE A 91 -1.58 6.42 -18.30
N ARG A 92 -1.72 5.09 -18.45
CA ARG A 92 -0.92 4.28 -19.38
C ARG A 92 -1.82 3.42 -20.25
N LEU A 93 -1.47 3.28 -21.53
CA LEU A 93 -2.16 2.35 -22.41
C LEU A 93 -1.88 0.91 -21.95
N ILE A 94 -2.93 0.08 -21.94
CA ILE A 94 -2.83 -1.36 -21.70
C ILE A 94 -3.45 -2.13 -22.87
N ALA A 95 -2.88 -3.30 -23.16
CA ALA A 95 -3.41 -4.18 -24.18
C ALA A 95 -4.76 -4.77 -23.74
N VAL A 96 -5.70 -4.85 -24.69
CA VAL A 96 -6.99 -5.51 -24.51
C VAL A 96 -6.95 -6.80 -25.32
N GLU A 97 -7.02 -7.95 -24.65
CA GLU A 97 -7.12 -9.26 -25.29
C GLU A 97 -8.40 -9.94 -24.77
N ASP A 98 -9.21 -10.53 -25.67
CA ASP A 98 -10.46 -11.24 -25.37
C ASP A 98 -11.47 -10.43 -24.54
N GLY A 99 -11.61 -9.14 -24.83
CA GLY A 99 -12.56 -8.25 -24.14
C GLY A 99 -12.25 -8.01 -22.66
N LYS A 100 -11.07 -8.42 -22.17
CA LYS A 100 -10.65 -8.27 -20.77
C LYS A 100 -9.38 -7.43 -20.65
N LEU A 101 -9.38 -6.50 -19.69
CA LEU A 101 -8.23 -5.68 -19.35
C LEU A 101 -7.14 -6.55 -18.69
N LYS A 102 -6.13 -6.99 -19.47
CA LYS A 102 -4.94 -7.64 -18.94
C LYS A 102 -3.85 -6.61 -18.64
N VAL A 103 -3.56 -6.48 -17.36
CA VAL A 103 -2.30 -5.88 -16.92
C VAL A 103 -1.23 -6.95 -17.15
N LYS A 104 -0.27 -6.72 -18.06
CA LYS A 104 1.00 -7.45 -17.97
C LYS A 104 1.56 -7.10 -16.60
N LYS A 105 1.48 -8.03 -15.65
CA LYS A 105 2.17 -7.93 -14.36
C LYS A 105 3.63 -7.76 -14.77
N ARG A 106 4.16 -6.53 -14.72
CA ARG A 106 5.61 -6.35 -14.74
C ARG A 106 6.05 -6.92 -13.39
N GLU A 107 6.34 -8.20 -13.40
CA GLU A 107 7.29 -8.80 -12.47
C GLU A 107 8.59 -8.01 -12.68
N THR A 108 8.75 -6.96 -11.88
CA THR A 108 10.05 -6.32 -11.75
C THR A 108 10.97 -7.37 -11.17
N SER A 109 12.10 -7.64 -11.83
CA SER A 109 13.14 -8.60 -11.39
C SER A 109 13.50 -8.47 -9.90
N GLU A 110 13.35 -7.28 -9.32
CA GLU A 110 13.49 -7.04 -7.89
C GLU A 110 12.45 -7.78 -7.03
N LYS A 111 11.18 -7.85 -7.44
CA LYS A 111 10.12 -8.59 -6.68
C LYS A 111 10.36 -10.10 -6.70
N GLU A 112 10.75 -10.64 -7.85
CA GLU A 112 11.10 -12.07 -7.98
C GLU A 112 12.34 -12.41 -7.14
N ASN A 113 13.33 -11.50 -7.10
CA ASN A 113 14.52 -11.63 -6.26
C ASN A 113 14.16 -11.56 -4.76
N ILE A 114 13.23 -10.67 -4.37
CA ILE A 114 12.73 -10.58 -2.99
C ILE A 114 12.03 -11.87 -2.53
N GLU A 115 11.13 -12.41 -3.35
CA GLU A 115 10.29 -13.55 -2.99
C GLU A 115 11.08 -14.88 -2.96
N SER A 116 12.18 -14.96 -3.71
CA SER A 116 13.08 -16.12 -3.76
C SER A 116 14.09 -16.18 -2.62
N ILE A 117 14.24 -15.13 -1.80
CA ILE A 117 15.09 -15.16 -0.61
C ILE A 117 14.45 -16.04 0.47
N ASN A 118 15.12 -17.14 0.78
CA ASN A 118 14.79 -18.00 1.91
C ASN A 118 15.08 -17.28 3.23
N VAL A 119 14.04 -17.26 4.06
CA VAL A 119 14.02 -16.63 5.38
C VAL A 119 13.24 -17.54 6.30
N GLU A 120 13.83 -17.81 7.46
CA GLU A 120 13.18 -18.49 8.56
C GLU A 120 12.89 -17.48 9.67
N LEU A 121 11.75 -17.68 10.34
CA LEU A 121 11.41 -16.94 11.55
C LEU A 121 12.05 -17.64 12.73
N ASP A 122 12.68 -16.86 13.60
CA ASP A 122 13.30 -17.37 14.82
C ASP A 122 12.34 -17.25 16.02
N GLU A 123 12.76 -17.75 17.17
CA GLU A 123 11.96 -17.73 18.40
C GLU A 123 11.58 -16.29 18.83
N SER A 124 12.43 -15.30 18.56
CA SER A 124 12.16 -13.91 18.89
C SER A 124 11.05 -13.32 18.02
N ASP A 125 10.97 -13.72 16.75
CA ASP A 125 9.88 -13.31 15.86
C ASP A 125 8.54 -13.89 16.32
N TYR A 126 8.50 -15.17 16.68
CA TYR A 126 7.28 -15.80 17.18
C TYR A 126 6.82 -15.18 18.50
N LYS A 127 7.74 -14.92 19.44
CA LYS A 127 7.42 -14.19 20.68
C LYS A 127 6.81 -12.81 20.39
N TRP A 128 7.34 -12.10 19.40
CA TRP A 128 6.79 -10.81 18.99
C TRP A 128 5.39 -10.94 18.37
N ILE A 129 5.18 -11.93 17.49
CA ILE A 129 3.87 -12.22 16.87
C ILE A 129 2.84 -12.56 17.94
N ASP A 130 3.17 -13.50 18.83
CA ASP A 130 2.25 -14.01 19.83
C ASP A 130 1.89 -12.92 20.86
N SER A 131 2.84 -12.06 21.23
CA SER A 131 2.57 -10.87 22.06
C SER A 131 1.51 -9.96 21.41
N LEU A 132 1.63 -9.66 20.12
CA LEU A 132 0.66 -8.81 19.42
C LEU A 132 -0.71 -9.48 19.28
N VAL A 133 -0.75 -10.78 18.97
CA VAL A 133 -2.01 -11.55 18.86
C VAL A 133 -2.71 -11.65 20.21
N LEU A 134 -1.96 -11.75 21.31
CA LEU A 134 -2.50 -11.82 22.67
C LEU A 134 -3.26 -10.52 23.02
N HIS A 135 -2.69 -9.36 22.71
CA HIS A 135 -3.32 -8.05 22.97
C HIS A 135 -4.41 -7.68 21.95
N PHE A 136 -4.46 -8.35 20.80
CA PHE A 136 -5.46 -8.11 19.79
C PHE A 136 -6.83 -8.66 20.21
N ARG A 137 -7.83 -7.77 20.33
CA ARG A 137 -9.21 -8.15 20.68
C ARG A 137 -9.96 -8.57 19.42
N GLY A 138 -10.25 -9.87 19.29
CA GLY A 138 -10.97 -10.45 18.16
C GLY A 138 -11.39 -11.89 18.45
N ASN A 139 -12.31 -12.43 17.66
CA ASN A 139 -12.68 -13.85 17.73
C ASN A 139 -11.52 -14.74 17.24
N LYS A 140 -11.61 -16.06 17.45
CA LYS A 140 -10.56 -17.02 17.08
C LYS A 140 -10.12 -16.89 15.61
N ASN A 141 -11.08 -16.80 14.69
CA ASN A 141 -10.81 -16.69 13.25
C ASN A 141 -10.07 -15.39 12.89
N LEU A 142 -10.45 -14.26 13.50
CA LEU A 142 -9.82 -12.97 13.27
C LEU A 142 -8.42 -12.91 13.88
N LYS A 143 -8.21 -13.53 15.05
CA LYS A 143 -6.88 -13.68 15.67
C LYS A 143 -5.94 -14.51 14.79
N GLU A 144 -6.44 -15.60 14.21
CA GLU A 144 -5.67 -16.44 13.28
C GLU A 144 -5.31 -15.66 12.00
N SER A 145 -6.28 -14.96 11.43
CA SER A 145 -6.05 -14.10 10.26
C SER A 145 -5.01 -13.01 10.55
N PHE A 146 -5.09 -12.38 11.73
CA PHE A 146 -4.11 -11.39 12.16
C PHE A 146 -2.72 -12.00 12.34
N ARG A 147 -2.63 -13.20 12.94
CA ARG A 147 -1.37 -13.95 13.06
C ARG A 147 -0.72 -14.21 11.70
N ASN A 148 -1.49 -14.68 10.72
CA ASN A 148 -1.00 -14.94 9.36
C ASN A 148 -0.46 -13.67 8.69
N VAL A 149 -1.12 -12.53 8.89
CA VAL A 149 -0.63 -11.22 8.43
C VAL A 149 0.69 -10.85 9.09
N LEU A 150 0.83 -11.08 10.40
CA LEU A 150 2.07 -10.78 11.14
C LEU A 150 3.23 -11.70 10.72
N VAL A 151 2.96 -12.99 10.45
CA VAL A 151 3.94 -13.94 9.89
C VAL A 151 4.42 -13.46 8.52
N ALA A 152 3.49 -13.16 7.61
CA ALA A 152 3.82 -12.67 6.27
C ALA A 152 4.61 -11.35 6.33
N TYR A 153 4.23 -10.45 7.25
CA TYR A 153 4.95 -9.21 7.52
C TYR A 153 6.39 -9.47 7.95
N LYS A 154 6.61 -10.40 8.89
CA LYS A 154 7.95 -10.74 9.40
C LYS A 154 8.85 -11.39 8.36
N ILE A 155 8.30 -12.27 7.54
CA ILE A 155 9.03 -12.87 6.41
C ILE A 155 9.44 -11.79 5.42
N ALA A 156 8.50 -10.91 5.01
CA ALA A 156 8.80 -9.81 4.10
C ALA A 156 9.85 -8.86 4.68
N GLU A 157 9.75 -8.53 5.96
CA GLU A 157 10.70 -7.70 6.68
C GLU A 157 12.13 -8.26 6.62
N LYS A 158 12.33 -9.52 7.01
CA LYS A 158 13.65 -10.16 6.96
C LYS A 158 14.20 -10.29 5.52
N ARG A 159 13.34 -10.55 4.53
CA ARG A 159 13.75 -10.54 3.10
C ARG A 159 14.28 -9.18 2.70
N MET A 160 13.61 -8.10 3.11
CA MET A 160 14.06 -6.74 2.87
C MET A 160 15.37 -6.43 3.60
N GLU A 161 15.53 -6.86 4.85
CA GLU A 161 16.74 -6.63 5.63
C GLU A 161 17.97 -7.28 4.97
N LYS A 162 17.85 -8.51 4.43
CA LYS A 162 18.92 -9.15 3.64
C LYS A 162 19.31 -8.35 2.39
N LEU A 163 18.39 -7.57 1.84
CA LEU A 163 18.63 -6.69 0.69
C LEU A 163 19.15 -5.30 1.10
N GLY A 164 19.47 -5.08 2.38
CA GLY A 164 20.02 -3.82 2.89
C GLY A 164 18.99 -2.74 3.21
N TYR A 165 17.71 -3.10 3.31
CA TYR A 165 16.70 -2.19 3.85
C TYR A 165 16.77 -2.15 5.38
N LYS A 166 16.37 -1.02 5.96
CA LYS A 166 16.28 -0.84 7.42
C LYS A 166 14.98 -0.14 7.80
N LYS A 167 14.59 -0.23 9.07
CA LYS A 167 13.38 0.41 9.61
C LYS A 167 13.62 1.87 9.95
N CYS A 168 12.66 2.71 9.57
CA CYS A 168 12.57 4.08 10.05
C CYS A 168 12.31 4.09 11.56
N ALA A 169 13.13 4.82 12.31
CA ALA A 169 12.98 4.95 13.76
C ALA A 169 11.68 5.67 14.19
N LYS A 170 11.07 6.48 13.31
CA LYS A 170 9.84 7.22 13.58
C LYS A 170 8.57 6.45 13.22
N CYS A 171 8.49 5.95 11.98
CA CYS A 171 7.26 5.35 11.44
C CYS A 171 7.37 3.86 11.13
N GLY A 172 8.50 3.21 11.44
CA GLY A 172 8.71 1.78 11.20
C GLY A 172 8.76 1.34 9.73
N ALA A 173 8.62 2.26 8.77
CA ALA A 173 8.68 1.94 7.35
C ALA A 173 10.07 1.43 6.94
N LEU A 174 10.12 0.41 6.10
CA LEU A 174 11.36 -0.11 5.52
C LEU A 174 11.83 0.81 4.39
N PHE A 175 13.11 1.20 4.42
CA PHE A 175 13.71 2.10 3.43
C PHE A 175 15.21 1.80 3.24
N LYS A 176 15.75 2.27 2.11
CA LYS A 176 17.19 2.37 1.84
C LYS A 176 17.59 3.84 1.85
N GLY A 177 18.75 4.15 2.43
CA GLY A 177 19.27 5.51 2.48
C GLY A 177 20.05 5.83 3.76
N PRO A 178 20.64 7.02 3.84
CA PRO A 178 21.41 7.46 5.00
C PRO A 178 20.50 7.72 6.22
N GLY A 179 21.08 7.66 7.43
CA GLY A 179 20.40 8.02 8.67
C GLY A 179 19.42 6.97 9.21
N LYS A 180 18.65 7.34 10.25
CA LYS A 180 17.68 6.46 10.94
C LYS A 180 16.22 6.70 10.53
N LEU A 181 15.95 7.75 9.76
CA LEU A 181 14.61 8.14 9.33
C LEU A 181 14.44 7.92 7.83
N CYS A 182 13.27 7.45 7.41
CA CYS A 182 12.94 7.40 5.99
C CYS A 182 12.84 8.82 5.40
N PRO A 183 12.97 8.97 4.06
CA PRO A 183 12.94 10.29 3.42
C PRO A 183 11.70 11.13 3.79
N VAL A 184 10.54 10.47 3.92
CA VAL A 184 9.28 11.14 4.32
C VAL A 184 9.37 11.68 5.73
N CYS A 185 9.72 10.84 6.71
CA CYS A 185 9.82 11.25 8.11
C CYS A 185 10.92 12.29 8.34
N PHE A 186 12.02 12.20 7.60
CA PHE A 186 13.11 13.17 7.65
C PHE A 186 12.66 14.57 7.19
N ILE A 187 11.89 14.64 6.10
CA ILE A 187 11.34 15.91 5.59
C ILE A 187 10.33 16.50 6.59
N GLU A 188 9.44 15.68 7.15
CA GLU A 188 8.47 16.12 8.16
C GLU A 188 9.15 16.68 9.41
N ASP A 189 10.18 15.99 9.94
CA ASP A 189 10.94 16.49 11.10
C ASP A 189 11.65 17.81 10.78
N LYS A 190 12.26 17.93 9.59
CA LYS A 190 12.89 19.20 9.18
C LYS A 190 11.91 20.35 9.06
N LYS A 191 10.68 20.13 8.59
CA LYS A 191 9.66 21.18 8.53
C LYS A 191 9.22 21.62 9.93
N ASN A 192 9.04 20.68 10.85
CA ASN A 192 8.64 20.99 12.23
C ASN A 192 9.75 21.71 13.02
N LEU A 193 11.02 21.48 12.69
CA LEU A 193 12.16 22.19 13.27
C LEU A 193 12.33 23.62 12.75
N LYS A 194 11.83 23.93 11.55
CA LYS A 194 11.88 25.29 10.96
C LYS A 194 10.70 26.18 11.38
N ASN A 195 9.63 25.58 11.89
CA ASN A 195 8.43 26.27 12.35
C ASN A 195 8.38 26.41 13.88
N LYS A 196 9.51 26.18 14.55
CA LYS A 196 9.75 26.41 15.98
C LYS A 196 10.82 27.48 16.11
#